data_AF-A0A849EQ21-F1
#
_entry.id   AF-A0A849EQ21-F1
#
_cell.length_a   1.000
_cell.length_b   1.000
_cell.length_c   1.000
_cell.angle_alpha   90.00
_cell.angle_beta   90.00
_cell.angle_gamma   90.00
#
_symmetry.space_group_name_H-M   'P 1'
#
loop_
_entity.id
_entity.type
_entity.pdbx_description
1 polymer ?
#
loop_
_entity_poly.entity_id
_entity_poly.type
_entity_poly.pdbx_seq_one_letter_code
_entity_poly.pdbx_strand_id
1 'polypeptide(L)' 'MDKWRCIPCDYVYDPAEGDEEGGIEPGVAFEDLPEDWVCPICG' A
#
# COMPACT_ATOMS: atom_id res chain seq x y z
N MET A 1 -11.80 3.50 -4.84
CA MET A 1 -10.51 2.82 -4.76
C MET A 1 -10.69 1.55 -3.97
N ASP A 2 -10.22 0.44 -4.51
CA ASP A 2 -10.20 -0.83 -3.80
C ASP A 2 -9.01 -0.87 -2.84
N LYS A 3 -9.22 -1.41 -1.64
CA LYS A 3 -8.14 -1.66 -0.68
C LYS A 3 -7.40 -2.93 -1.06
N TRP A 4 -6.10 -2.96 -0.84
CA TRP A 4 -5.30 -4.16 -1.03
C TRP A 4 -4.93 -4.79 0.32
N ARG A 5 -4.95 -6.12 0.41
CA ARG A 5 -4.55 -6.86 1.62
C ARG A 5 -3.31 -7.69 1.33
N CYS A 6 -2.29 -7.50 2.14
CA CYS A 6 -1.14 -8.36 2.21
C CYS A 6 -1.54 -9.71 2.80
N ILE A 7 -1.44 -10.79 2.00
CA ILE A 7 -1.82 -12.14 2.43
C ILE A 7 -0.90 -12.68 3.55
N PRO A 8 0.44 -12.44 3.53
CA PRO A 8 1.34 -12.94 4.57
C PRO A 8 1.12 -12.35 5.98
N CYS A 9 0.80 -11.06 6.09
CA CYS A 9 0.79 -10.34 7.38
C CYS A 9 -0.52 -9.61 7.68
N ASP A 10 -1.51 -9.71 6.80
CA ASP A 10 -2.84 -9.08 6.92
C ASP A 10 -2.86 -7.54 6.96
N TYR A 11 -1.74 -6.89 6.66
CA TYR A 11 -1.71 -5.45 6.42
C TYR A 11 -2.67 -5.08 5.29
N VAL A 12 -3.38 -3.97 5.46
CA VAL A 12 -4.28 -3.43 4.43
C VAL A 12 -3.76 -2.08 3.98
N TYR A 13 -3.39 -1.98 2.72
CA TYR A 13 -3.14 -0.71 2.06
C TYR A 13 -4.49 -0.05 1.75
N ASP A 14 -4.75 1.09 2.36
CA ASP A 14 -5.89 1.95 2.06
C ASP A 14 -5.43 3.12 1.19
N PRO A 15 -5.81 3.19 -0.09
CA PRO A 15 -5.51 4.34 -0.94
C PRO A 15 -5.95 5.67 -0.36
N ALA A 16 -6.95 5.72 0.53
CA ALA A 16 -7.35 6.97 1.17
C ALA A 16 -6.34 7.47 2.22
N GLU A 17 -5.50 6.57 2.74
CA GLU A 17 -4.44 6.88 3.71
C GLU A 17 -3.06 6.96 3.04
N GLY A 18 -2.87 6.21 1.94
CA GLY A 18 -1.57 6.06 1.30
C GLY A 18 -0.65 5.14 2.11
N ASP A 19 0.65 5.37 2.01
CA ASP A 19 1.68 4.68 2.79
C ASP A 19 2.85 5.64 3.06
N GLU A 20 2.82 6.30 4.21
CA GLU A 20 3.84 7.27 4.61
C GLU A 20 5.25 6.64 4.72
N GLU A 21 5.33 5.35 5.07
CA GLU A 21 6.62 4.66 5.24
C GLU A 21 7.25 4.32 3.88
N GLY A 22 6.41 3.98 2.89
CA GLY A 22 6.77 3.81 1.48
C GLY A 22 6.83 5.11 0.67
N GLY A 23 6.55 6.27 1.28
CA GLY A 23 6.53 7.57 0.59
C GLY A 23 5.38 7.75 -0.40
N ILE A 24 4.26 7.07 -0.18
CA ILE A 24 3.06 7.09 -1.01
C ILE A 24 2.03 8.05 -0.40
N GLU A 25 1.64 9.06 -1.16
CA GLU A 25 0.62 10.02 -0.72
C GLU A 25 -0.80 9.41 -0.72
N PRO A 26 -1.72 9.97 0.10
CA PRO A 26 -3.14 9.66 -0.01
C PRO A 26 -3.68 9.87 -1.43
N GLY A 27 -4.49 8.93 -1.88
CA GLY A 27 -5.18 8.93 -3.18
C GLY A 27 -4.53 8.06 -4.25
N VAL A 28 -3.42 7.37 -3.96
CA VAL A 28 -2.74 6.48 -4.92
C VAL A 28 -3.36 5.09 -4.88
N ALA A 29 -3.85 4.59 -6.02
CA ALA A 29 -4.41 3.24 -6.07
C ALA A 29 -3.31 2.20 -5.90
N PHE A 30 -3.67 1.00 -5.44
CA PHE A 30 -2.70 -0.10 -5.37
C PHE A 30 -2.09 -0.44 -6.75
N GLU A 31 -2.88 -0.34 -7.81
CA GLU A 31 -2.42 -0.56 -9.20
C GLU A 31 -1.49 0.54 -9.73
N ASP A 32 -1.46 1.71 -9.08
CA ASP A 32 -0.62 2.85 -9.43
C ASP A 32 0.64 2.94 -8.55
N LEU A 33 0.82 2.00 -7.61
CA LEU A 33 2.01 1.97 -6.76
C LEU A 33 3.28 1.70 -7.58
N PRO A 34 4.44 2.23 -7.16
CA PRO A 34 5.73 1.89 -7.76
C PRO A 34 5.98 0.38 -7.78
N GLU A 35 6.66 -0.10 -8.82
CA GLU A 35 7.00 -1.53 -8.97
C GLU A 35 7.96 -2.06 -7.88
N ASP A 36 8.67 -1.15 -7.21
CA ASP A 36 9.55 -1.42 -6.09
C ASP A 36 8.85 -1.29 -4.72
N TRP A 37 7.57 -0.94 -4.69
CA TRP A 37 6.80 -0.90 -3.45
C TRP A 37 6.68 -2.31 -2.85
N VAL A 38 6.92 -2.39 -1.54
CA VAL A 38 6.84 -3.61 -0.74
C VAL A 38 5.95 -3.36 0.46
N CYS A 39 5.39 -4.42 1.05
CA CYS A 39 4.50 -4.23 2.19
C CYS A 39 5.31 -3.66 3.37
N PRO A 40 4.91 -2.52 3.96
CA PRO A 40 5.68 -1.88 5.03
C PRO A 40 5.80 -2.76 6.29
N ILE A 41 4.90 -3.73 6.46
CA ILE A 41 4.90 -4.63 7.62
C ILE A 41 5.82 -5.83 7.46
N CYS A 42 5.96 -6.40 6.26
CA CYS A 42 6.67 -7.68 6.08
C CYS A 42 7.69 -7.74 4.94
N GLY A 43 7.83 -6.67 4.14
CA GLY A 43 8.65 -6.64 2.94
C GLY A 43 7.98 -7.39 1.80
#